data_AF-A0A316SC92-F1
#
_entry.id   AF-A0A316SC92-F1
#
_cell.length_a   1.000
_cell.length_b   1.000
_cell.length_c   1.000
_cell.angle_alpha   90.00
_cell.angle_beta   90.00
_cell.angle_gamma   90.00
#
_symmetry.space_group_name_H-M   'P 1'
#
loop_
_entity.id
_entity.type
_entity.pdbx_description
1 polymer ?
#
loop_
_entity_poly.entity_id
_entity_poly.type
_entity_poly.pdbx_seq_one_letter_code
_entity_poly.pdbx_strand_id
1 'polypeptide(L)' 'MISDRILLSIKPEYVEQIERHTKLFEFRKRNFKNFSSEIWIYASAPVKRIVGIIQVRDIIEDTPIALISIPKMS' A
#
# COMPACT_ATOMS: atom_id res chain seq x y z
N MET A 1 1.58 -7.80 -24.03
CA MET A 1 1.60 -6.56 -23.24
C MET A 1 1.80 -6.95 -21.79
N ILE A 2 2.98 -6.73 -21.22
CA ILE A 2 3.22 -6.97 -19.80
C ILE A 2 2.86 -5.66 -19.10
N SER A 3 1.80 -5.68 -18.30
CA SER A 3 1.54 -4.61 -17.34
C SER A 3 2.57 -4.74 -16.21
N ASP A 4 3.22 -3.64 -15.86
CA ASP A 4 4.15 -3.61 -14.72
C ASP A 4 3.36 -3.98 -13.45
N ARG A 5 3.69 -5.12 -12.84
CA ARG A 5 3.09 -5.57 -11.59
C ARG A 5 3.91 -5.03 -10.42
N ILE A 6 3.24 -4.34 -9.51
CA ILE A 6 3.88 -3.77 -8.32
C ILE A 6 3.85 -4.82 -7.20
N LEU A 7 5.02 -5.12 -6.63
CA LEU A 7 5.14 -5.92 -5.40
C LEU A 7 5.52 -5.00 -4.24
N LEU A 8 4.75 -5.05 -3.17
CA LEU A 8 4.93 -4.21 -1.99
C LEU A 8 5.19 -5.06 -0.75
N SER A 9 6.35 -4.84 -0.14
CA SER A 9 6.65 -5.41 1.17
C SER A 9 5.93 -4.62 2.26
N ILE A 10 5.15 -5.33 3.09
CA ILE A 10 4.39 -4.80 4.22
C ILE A 10 4.68 -5.66 5.45
N LYS A 11 4.78 -5.03 6.62
CA LYS A 11 4.95 -5.78 7.87
C LYS A 11 3.67 -6.53 8.25
N PRO A 12 3.75 -7.75 8.80
CA PRO A 12 2.57 -8.57 9.09
C PRO A 12 1.48 -7.86 9.92
N GLU A 13 1.84 -7.00 10.89
CA GLU A 13 0.88 -6.25 11.69
C GLU A 13 0.02 -5.27 10.87
N TYR A 14 0.57 -4.77 9.76
CA TYR A 14 -0.17 -3.88 8.85
C TYR A 14 -0.96 -4.66 7.80
N VAL A 15 -0.52 -5.87 7.45
CA VAL A 15 -1.31 -6.77 6.60
C VAL A 15 -2.65 -7.06 7.28
N GLU A 16 -2.64 -7.41 8.57
CA GLU A 16 -3.87 -7.65 9.32
C GLU A 16 -4.79 -6.41 9.35
N GLN A 17 -4.22 -5.21 9.50
CA GLN A 17 -5.01 -3.97 9.48
C GLN A 17 -5.60 -3.66 8.09
N ILE A 18 -4.89 -4.00 7.02
CA ILE A 18 -5.40 -3.87 5.65
C ILE A 18 -6.56 -4.84 5.44
N GLU A 19 -6.42 -6.11 5.85
CA GLU A 19 -7.48 -7.12 5.76
C GLU A 19 -8.72 -6.73 6.57
N ARG A 20 -8.52 -6.15 7.76
CA ARG A 20 -9.61 -5.64 8.62
C ARG A 20 -10.16 -4.28 8.17
N HIS A 21 -9.65 -3.70 7.09
CA HIS A 21 -10.03 -2.38 6.58
C HIS A 21 -9.83 -1.23 7.59
N THR A 22 -8.96 -1.41 8.59
CA THR A 22 -8.63 -0.37 9.59
C THR A 22 -7.43 0.48 9.20
N LYS A 23 -6.61 0.02 8.24
CA LYS A 23 -5.54 0.79 7.63
C LYS A 23 -5.87 1.09 6.17
N LEU A 24 -6.26 2.34 5.90
CA LEU A 24 -6.67 2.80 4.58
C LEU A 24 -5.55 3.48 3.77
N PHE A 25 -4.47 3.90 4.42
CA PHE A 25 -3.37 4.63 3.79
C PHE A 25 -2.02 3.93 3.99
N GLU A 26 -1.23 3.91 2.92
CA GLU A 26 0.15 3.42 2.91
C GLU A 26 1.09 4.51 2.39
N PHE A 27 1.87 5.12 3.29
CA PHE A 27 2.76 6.21 2.95
C PHE A 27 4.08 5.69 2.37
N ARG A 28 4.56 6.33 1.29
CA ARG A 28 5.83 6.01 0.64
C ARG A 28 6.59 7.30 0.33
N LYS A 29 7.93 7.26 0.41
CA LYS A 29 8.81 8.41 0.10
C LYS A 29 9.03 8.62 -1.40
N ARG A 30 8.88 7.56 -2.21
CA ARG A 30 9.06 7.59 -3.67
C ARG A 30 7.83 7.00 -4.31
N ASN A 31 7.43 7.59 -5.42
CA ASN A 31 6.24 7.18 -6.16
C ASN A 31 6.57 6.05 -7.14
N PHE A 32 5.53 5.37 -7.60
CA PHE A 32 5.63 4.36 -8.64
C PHE A 32 5.60 5.05 -10.00
N LYS A 33 6.60 4.82 -10.86
CA LYS A 33 6.68 5.47 -12.17
C LYS A 33 5.55 5.07 -13.12
N ASN A 34 5.09 3.83 -13.03
CA ASN A 34 4.00 3.25 -13.82
C ASN A 34 3.02 2.59 -12.85
N PHE A 35 2.05 3.36 -12.39
CA PHE A 35 1.11 2.84 -11.41
C PHE A 35 0.09 1.90 -12.05
N SER A 36 0.14 0.64 -11.64
CA SER A 36 -1.00 -0.27 -11.77
C SER A 36 -1.87 -0.11 -10.52
N SER A 37 -3.19 -0.03 -10.69
CA SER A 37 -4.13 -0.03 -9.56
C SER A 37 -4.01 -1.30 -8.70
N GLU A 38 -3.48 -2.37 -9.27
CA GLU A 38 -3.25 -3.64 -8.61
C GLU A 38 -1.84 -3.74 -8.01
N ILE A 39 -1.76 -3.98 -6.70
CA ILE A 39 -0.50 -4.21 -5.97
C ILE A 39 -0.53 -5.57 -5.27
N TRP A 40 0.52 -6.35 -5.45
CA TRP A 40 0.75 -7.62 -4.77
C TRP A 40 1.41 -7.35 -3.42
N ILE A 41 0.90 -7.94 -2.34
CA ILE A 41 1.41 -7.74 -0.99
C ILE A 41 2.29 -8.91 -0.57
N TYR A 42 3.57 -8.62 -0.32
CA TYR A 42 4.50 -9.53 0.34
C TYR A 42 4.56 -9.19 1.83
N ALA A 43 4.12 -10.12 2.67
CA ALA A 43 4.27 -9.98 4.11
C ALA A 43 5.73 -10.28 4.50
N SER A 44 6.39 -9.33 5.16
CA SER A 44 7.77 -9.50 5.62
C SER A 44 7.88 -10.54 6.75
N ALA A 45 9.06 -10.66 7.37
CA ALA A 45 9.25 -11.58 8.48
C ALA A 45 8.24 -11.33 9.62
N PRO A 46 7.75 -12.40 10.30
CA PRO A 46 8.10 -13.81 10.10
C PRO A 46 7.35 -14.52 8.95
N VAL A 47 6.35 -13.89 8.32
CA VAL A 47 5.46 -14.53 7.33
C VAL A 47 6.16 -14.88 6.01
N LYS A 48 6.97 -13.96 5.46
CA LYS A 48 7.87 -14.16 4.31
C LYS A 48 7.23 -14.74 3.04
N ARG A 49 5.98 -14.37 2.72
CA ARG A 49 5.28 -14.81 1.50
C ARG A 49 4.33 -13.75 0.96
N ILE A 50 3.89 -13.93 -0.28
CA ILE A 50 2.77 -13.18 -0.84
C ILE A 50 1.50 -13.61 -0.12
N VAL A 51 0.71 -12.64 0.33
CA VAL A 51 -0.49 -12.87 1.16
C VAL A 51 -1.77 -12.36 0.50
N GLY A 52 -1.67 -11.53 -0.54
CA GLY A 52 -2.84 -11.03 -1.22
C GLY A 52 -2.52 -10.00 -2.29
N ILE A 53 -3.60 -9.47 -2.84
CA ILE A 53 -3.61 -8.42 -3.86
C ILE A 53 -4.55 -7.33 -3.36
N ILE A 54 -4.13 -6.08 -3.46
CA ILE A 54 -4.96 -4.93 -3.15
C ILE A 54 -5.21 -4.09 -4.40
N GLN A 55 -6.38 -3.47 -4.44
CA GLN A 55 -6.69 -2.40 -5.39
C GLN A 55 -6.50 -1.06 -4.69
N VAL A 56 -5.74 -0.18 -5.31
CA VAL A 56 -5.51 1.17 -4.83
C VAL A 56 -6.34 2.12 -5.67
N ARG A 57 -7.10 2.98 -4.98
CA ARG A 57 -7.97 3.96 -5.63
C ARG A 57 -7.17 5.14 -6.18
N ASP A 58 -6.37 5.78 -5.32
CA ASP A 58 -5.69 7.03 -5.64
C ASP A 58 -4.25 7.02 -5.10
N ILE A 59 -3.34 7.69 -5.80
CA ILE A 59 -2.05 8.12 -5.26
C ILE A 59 -2.14 9.61 -4.97
N ILE A 60 -1.83 9.99 -3.73
CA ILE A 60 -1.77 11.39 -3.31
C ILE A 60 -0.30 11.71 -3.04
N GLU A 61 0.22 12.71 -3.74
CA GLU A 61 1.60 13.18 -3.61
C GLU A 61 1.60 14.60 -3.03
N ASP A 62 2.19 14.76 -1.84
CA ASP A 62 2.31 16.06 -1.19
C ASP A 62 3.47 16.04 -0.17
N THR A 63 3.71 17.18 0.47
CA THR A 63 4.58 17.31 1.61
C THR A 63 4.10 16.44 2.79
N PRO A 64 5.01 15.95 3.65
CA PRO A 64 4.63 15.11 4.80
C PRO A 64 3.58 15.76 5.71
N ILE A 65 3.66 17.07 5.90
CA ILE A 65 2.71 17.82 6.75
C ILE A 65 1.31 17.75 6.16
N ALA A 66 1.16 18.05 4.87
CA ALA A 66 -0.12 18.00 4.19
C ALA A 66 -0.72 16.58 4.19
N LEU A 67 0.10 15.56 3.92
CA LEU A 67 -0.33 14.16 3.90
C LEU A 67 -0.84 13.64 5.25
N ILE A 68 -0.22 14.06 6.36
CA ILE A 68 -0.64 13.64 7.71
C ILE A 68 -1.94 14.34 8.13
N SER A 69 -2.19 15.55 7.61
CA SER A 69 -3.41 16.31 7.86
C SER A 69 -4.64 15.79 7.11
N ILE A 70 -4.46 14.85 6.16
CA ILE A 70 -5.59 14.21 5.47
C ILE A 70 -6.45 13.47 6.51
N PRO A 71 -7.74 13.81 6.64
CA PRO A 71 -8.62 13.10 7.57
C PRO A 71 -8.70 11.64 7.16
N LYS A 72 -8.34 10.75 8.08
CA LYS A 72 -8.57 9.32 7.90
C LYS A 72 -10.08 9.13 7.91
N MET A 73 -10.70 8.96 6.73
CA MET A 73 -12.11 8.62 6.63
C MET A 73 -12.34 7.36 7.48
N SER A 74 -13.18 7.51 8.51
CA SER A 74 -13.63 6.43 9.40
C SER A 74 -14.45 5.41 8.66
#